data_AF-X1P7V3-F1
#
_entry.id   AF-X1P7V3-F1
#
_cell.length_a   1.000
_cell.length_b   1.000
_cell.length_c   1.000
_cell.angle_alpha   90.00
_cell.angle_beta   90.00
_cell.angle_gamma   90.00
#
_symmetry.space_group_name_H-M   'P 1'
#
loop_
_entity.id
_entity.type
_entity.pdbx_description
1 polymer ?
#
loop_
_entity_poly.entity_id
_entity_poly.type
_entity_poly.pdbx_seq_one_letter_code
_entity_poly.pdbx_strand_id
1 'polypeptide(L)'
;RAGWTADQVIFRFGEFCAKDLDYEKVIIVGQDYAYPWGQTAGFKRGFLENGGEEVKAIWHPVEMLDFSAVMVDLKDSADDYDAVMYNGGGAQVLAFWKAWEQYGMDEFYPQLLGGANIPDVPI
;
A
#
# COMPACT_ATOMS: atom_id res chain seq x y z
N ARG A 1 -12.29 -6.77 -27.08
CA ARG A 1 -11.99 -5.38 -26.67
C ARG A 1 -10.82 -5.44 -25.70
N ALA A 2 -9.79 -4.61 -25.85
CA ALA A 2 -8.81 -4.41 -24.78
C ALA A 2 -9.51 -3.61 -23.68
N GLY A 3 -9.69 -4.22 -22.50
CA GLY A 3 -10.25 -3.58 -21.32
C GLY A 3 -9.13 -3.35 -20.30
N TRP A 4 -9.23 -2.27 -19.55
CA TRP A 4 -8.33 -1.99 -18.42
C TRP A 4 -9.04 -2.41 -17.13
N THR A 5 -8.37 -3.17 -16.28
CA THR A 5 -8.89 -3.62 -14.99
C THR A 5 -7.94 -3.22 -13.88
N ALA A 6 -8.49 -2.88 -12.71
CA ALA A 6 -7.72 -2.42 -11.55
C ALA A 6 -6.68 -3.45 -11.11
N ASP A 7 -7.00 -4.74 -11.23
CA ASP A 7 -6.12 -5.82 -10.79
C ASP A 7 -4.89 -5.94 -11.72
N GLN A 8 -5.09 -5.78 -13.04
CA GLN A 8 -4.07 -5.98 -14.08
C GLN A 8 -2.83 -5.10 -13.95
N VAL A 9 -2.99 -3.91 -13.40
CA VAL A 9 -1.89 -2.94 -13.33
C VAL A 9 -0.87 -3.26 -12.24
N ILE A 10 -1.21 -4.09 -11.26
CA ILE A 10 -0.41 -4.21 -10.03
C ILE A 10 0.03 -5.64 -9.68
N PHE A 11 -0.38 -6.66 -10.46
CA PHE A 11 0.13 -8.04 -10.30
C PHE A 11 1.65 -8.12 -10.38
N ARG A 12 2.26 -7.46 -11.37
CA ARG A 12 3.72 -7.48 -11.57
C ARG A 12 4.45 -6.69 -10.49
N PHE A 13 3.80 -5.70 -9.89
CA PHE A 13 4.36 -4.98 -8.76
C PHE A 13 4.42 -5.86 -7.51
N GLY A 14 3.36 -6.64 -7.24
CA GLY A 14 3.40 -7.65 -6.18
C GLY A 14 4.51 -8.69 -6.38
N GLU A 15 4.70 -9.17 -7.61
CA GLU A 15 5.82 -10.08 -7.93
C GLU A 15 7.19 -9.42 -7.67
N PHE A 16 7.38 -8.17 -8.09
CA PHE A 16 8.61 -7.41 -7.88
C PHE A 16 8.90 -7.22 -6.39
N CYS A 17 7.90 -6.87 -5.57
CA CYS A 17 8.08 -6.75 -4.12
C CYS A 17 8.54 -8.06 -3.49
N ALA A 18 8.00 -9.21 -3.93
CA ALA A 18 8.38 -10.51 -3.38
C ALA A 18 9.76 -10.99 -3.85
N LYS A 19 10.11 -10.77 -5.13
CA LYS A 19 11.32 -11.37 -5.75
C LYS A 19 12.54 -10.46 -5.77
N ASP A 20 12.34 -9.17 -5.97
CA ASP A 20 13.42 -8.22 -6.22
C ASP A 20 13.69 -7.34 -4.99
N LEU A 21 12.66 -7.11 -4.15
CA LEU A 21 12.80 -6.41 -2.86
C LEU A 21 12.87 -7.36 -1.65
N ASP A 22 12.69 -8.67 -1.87
CA ASP A 22 12.67 -9.71 -0.83
C ASP A 22 11.69 -9.42 0.32
N TYR A 23 10.56 -8.78 0.04
CA TYR A 23 9.51 -8.55 1.05
C TYR A 23 8.67 -9.81 1.28
N GLU A 24 8.40 -10.12 2.54
CA GLU A 24 7.60 -11.26 2.98
C GLU A 24 6.20 -10.82 3.42
N LYS A 25 6.08 -9.65 4.05
CA LYS A 25 4.81 -9.17 4.62
C LYS A 25 4.58 -7.69 4.33
N VAL A 26 3.43 -7.37 3.72
CA VAL A 26 3.09 -6.00 3.32
C VAL A 26 1.74 -5.56 3.88
N ILE A 27 1.66 -4.32 4.37
CA ILE A 27 0.40 -3.69 4.75
C ILE A 27 -0.08 -2.80 3.60
N ILE A 28 -1.36 -2.92 3.22
CA ILE A 28 -1.99 -2.04 2.25
C ILE A 28 -3.01 -1.17 2.96
N VAL A 29 -2.82 0.15 2.94
CA VAL A 29 -3.82 1.12 3.41
C VAL A 29 -4.60 1.61 2.20
N GLY A 30 -5.87 1.24 2.10
CA GLY A 30 -6.70 1.52 0.93
C GLY A 30 -7.92 2.38 1.24
N GLN A 31 -8.34 3.18 0.25
CA GLN A 31 -9.65 3.83 0.28
C GLN A 31 -10.77 2.83 0.00
N ASP A 32 -11.85 2.88 0.76
CA ASP A 32 -12.95 1.91 0.66
C ASP A 32 -13.89 2.19 -0.52
N TYR A 33 -13.42 1.94 -1.74
CA TYR A 33 -14.23 1.90 -2.97
C TYR A 33 -13.70 0.86 -3.96
N ALA A 34 -14.48 0.54 -4.99
CA ALA A 34 -14.27 -0.63 -5.83
C ALA A 34 -12.85 -0.77 -6.45
N TYR A 35 -12.20 0.35 -6.76
CA TYR A 35 -10.93 0.33 -7.48
C TYR A 35 -9.73 -0.09 -6.59
N PRO A 36 -9.51 0.48 -5.39
CA PRO A 36 -8.52 -0.03 -4.44
C PRO A 36 -8.69 -1.50 -4.08
N TRP A 37 -9.93 -1.98 -3.88
CA TRP A 37 -10.20 -3.39 -3.63
C TRP A 37 -9.66 -4.29 -4.75
N GLY A 38 -9.88 -3.92 -6.01
CA GLY A 38 -9.33 -4.64 -7.16
C GLY A 38 -7.81 -4.63 -7.21
N GLN A 39 -7.20 -3.45 -7.05
CA GLN A 39 -5.73 -3.35 -6.98
C GLN A 39 -5.14 -4.20 -5.85
N THR A 40 -5.74 -4.18 -4.66
CA THR A 40 -5.29 -5.01 -3.54
C THR A 40 -5.40 -6.50 -3.87
N ALA A 41 -6.47 -6.94 -4.53
CA ALA A 41 -6.59 -8.33 -5.00
C ALA A 41 -5.51 -8.68 -6.04
N GLY A 42 -5.22 -7.76 -6.95
CA GLY A 42 -4.16 -7.89 -7.95
C GLY A 42 -2.78 -8.04 -7.32
N PHE A 43 -2.45 -7.14 -6.40
CA PHE A 43 -1.18 -7.13 -5.67
C PHE A 43 -1.03 -8.42 -4.86
N LYS A 44 -2.06 -8.79 -4.08
CA LYS A 44 -2.07 -10.03 -3.28
C LYS A 44 -1.74 -11.26 -4.11
N ARG A 45 -2.36 -11.40 -5.28
CA ARG A 45 -2.09 -12.52 -6.15
C ARG A 45 -0.63 -12.54 -6.61
N GLY A 46 -0.14 -11.41 -7.12
CA GLY A 46 1.24 -11.31 -7.60
C GLY A 46 2.28 -11.55 -6.51
N PHE A 47 2.04 -11.02 -5.31
CA PHE A 47 2.93 -11.13 -4.17
C PHE A 47 2.96 -12.55 -3.59
N LEU A 48 1.80 -13.11 -3.28
CA LEU A 48 1.68 -14.42 -2.63
C LEU A 48 2.05 -15.59 -3.56
N GLU A 49 1.79 -15.49 -4.88
CA GLU A 49 2.22 -16.52 -5.84
C GLU A 49 3.75 -16.56 -6.04
N ASN A 50 4.47 -15.53 -5.59
CA ASN A 50 5.91 -15.37 -5.88
C ASN A 50 6.81 -15.35 -4.64
N GLY A 51 6.29 -15.80 -3.48
CA GLY A 51 7.09 -15.99 -2.26
C GLY A 51 6.71 -15.09 -1.10
N GLY A 52 5.86 -14.08 -1.31
CA GLY A 52 5.31 -13.29 -0.22
C GLY A 52 4.42 -14.13 0.71
N GLU A 53 4.48 -13.89 2.01
CA GLU A 53 3.77 -14.64 3.04
C GLU A 53 2.40 -14.04 3.36
N GLU A 54 2.34 -12.72 3.54
CA GLU A 54 1.14 -12.05 4.04
C GLU A 54 0.90 -10.67 3.43
N VAL A 55 -0.38 -10.36 3.19
CA VAL A 55 -0.83 -9.01 2.87
C VAL A 55 -2.01 -8.60 3.74
N LYS A 56 -1.75 -7.71 4.69
CA LYS A 56 -2.77 -7.08 5.56
C LYS A 56 -3.38 -5.89 4.84
N ALA A 57 -4.71 -5.73 4.92
CA ALA A 57 -5.40 -4.60 4.31
C ALA A 57 -6.12 -3.78 5.39
N ILE A 58 -5.89 -2.47 5.41
CA ILE A 58 -6.57 -1.48 6.26
C ILE A 58 -7.40 -0.61 5.33
N TRP A 59 -8.72 -0.59 5.55
CA TRP A 59 -9.64 0.18 4.72
C TRP A 59 -10.13 1.41 5.48
N HIS A 60 -10.06 2.56 4.82
CA HIS A 60 -10.55 3.81 5.38
C HIS A 60 -11.67 4.44 4.53
N PRO A 61 -12.60 5.19 5.14
CA PRO A 61 -13.62 5.92 4.40
C PRO A 61 -13.01 6.87 3.37
N VAL A 62 -13.68 7.03 2.23
CA VAL A 62 -13.22 7.91 1.13
C VAL A 62 -12.98 9.35 1.61
N GLU A 63 -13.79 9.85 2.56
CA GLU A 63 -13.71 11.23 3.06
C GLU A 63 -12.70 11.43 4.20
N MET A 64 -11.98 10.38 4.64
CA MET A 64 -11.05 10.47 5.76
C MET A 64 -9.82 11.33 5.40
N LEU A 65 -9.54 12.33 6.24
CA LEU A 65 -8.35 13.20 6.14
C LEU A 65 -7.47 13.18 7.40
N ASP A 66 -7.90 12.48 8.45
CA ASP A 66 -7.13 12.26 9.66
C ASP A 66 -6.66 10.80 9.69
N PHE A 67 -5.34 10.61 9.55
CA PHE A 67 -4.69 9.31 9.53
C PHE A 67 -3.91 9.00 10.81
N SER A 68 -4.05 9.81 11.87
CA SER A 68 -3.31 9.62 13.12
C SER A 68 -3.47 8.22 13.71
N ALA A 69 -4.68 7.67 13.70
CA ALA A 69 -4.94 6.31 14.19
C ALA A 69 -4.28 5.25 13.31
N VAL A 70 -4.34 5.42 11.97
CA VAL A 70 -3.68 4.52 11.03
C VAL A 70 -2.17 4.51 11.25
N MET A 71 -1.54 5.66 11.48
CA MET A 71 -0.10 5.74 11.73
C MET A 71 0.31 5.01 13.03
N VAL A 72 -0.51 5.09 14.08
CA VAL A 72 -0.27 4.32 15.31
C VAL A 72 -0.36 2.81 15.03
N ASP A 73 -1.41 2.35 14.34
CA ASP A 73 -1.57 0.94 14.00
C ASP A 73 -0.43 0.41 13.10
N LEU A 74 0.05 1.23 12.16
CA LEU A 74 1.20 0.93 11.32
C LEU A 74 2.46 0.83 12.17
N LYS A 75 2.74 1.82 13.02
CA LYS A 75 3.91 1.79 13.91
C LYS A 75 3.93 0.54 14.80
N ASP A 76 2.79 0.16 15.36
CA ASP A 76 2.67 -1.05 16.18
C ASP A 76 2.87 -2.35 15.38
N SER A 77 2.70 -2.29 14.05
CA SER A 77 2.92 -3.42 13.12
C SER A 77 4.31 -3.39 12.47
N ALA A 78 5.19 -2.45 12.79
CA ALA A 78 6.46 -2.24 12.07
C ALA A 78 7.48 -3.37 12.28
N ASP A 79 7.44 -4.06 13.42
CA ASP A 79 8.35 -5.20 13.68
C ASP A 79 7.95 -6.47 12.89
N ASP A 80 6.72 -6.53 12.37
CA ASP A 80 6.15 -7.71 11.72
C ASP A 80 5.97 -7.56 10.20
N TYR A 81 6.04 -6.34 9.65
CA TYR A 81 5.76 -6.07 8.24
C TYR A 81 6.87 -5.23 7.61
N ASP A 82 7.27 -5.59 6.39
CA ASP A 82 8.44 -5.00 5.72
C ASP A 82 8.14 -3.66 5.06
N ALA A 83 6.90 -3.48 4.59
CA ALA A 83 6.51 -2.29 3.84
C ALA A 83 5.02 -1.95 4.01
N VAL A 84 4.72 -0.69 3.73
CA VAL A 84 3.35 -0.17 3.62
C VAL A 84 3.11 0.29 2.19
N MET A 85 1.96 -0.05 1.63
CA MET A 85 1.48 0.48 0.35
C MET A 85 0.25 1.35 0.58
N TYR A 86 0.28 2.60 0.14
CA TYR A 86 -0.90 3.44 0.14
C TYR A 86 -1.66 3.30 -1.19
N ASN A 87 -2.91 2.85 -1.11
CA ASN A 87 -3.81 2.58 -2.22
C ASN A 87 -5.03 3.51 -2.15
N GLY A 88 -4.76 4.80 -2.30
CA GLY A 88 -5.76 5.86 -2.36
C GLY A 88 -5.52 6.82 -3.52
N GLY A 89 -6.30 7.88 -3.56
CA GLY A 89 -6.18 8.99 -4.52
C GLY A 89 -6.72 10.30 -3.93
N GLY A 90 -6.54 11.40 -4.64
CA GLY A 90 -7.11 12.70 -4.26
C GLY A 90 -6.42 13.37 -3.07
N ALA A 91 -7.18 14.17 -2.31
CA ALA A 91 -6.68 14.92 -1.15
C ALA A 91 -6.16 14.03 -0.02
N GLN A 92 -6.65 12.79 0.03
CA GLN A 92 -6.33 11.78 1.03
C GLN A 92 -4.88 11.32 0.91
N VAL A 93 -4.30 11.31 -0.30
CA VAL A 93 -2.86 11.03 -0.51
C VAL A 93 -2.02 12.06 0.24
N LEU A 94 -2.38 13.35 0.10
CA LEU A 94 -1.66 14.44 0.77
C LEU A 94 -1.85 14.38 2.29
N ALA A 95 -3.05 14.03 2.76
CA ALA A 95 -3.31 13.87 4.18
C ALA A 95 -2.55 12.68 4.77
N PHE A 96 -2.52 11.54 4.08
CA PHE A 96 -1.75 10.36 4.46
C PHE A 96 -0.25 10.68 4.51
N TRP A 97 0.29 11.31 3.47
CA TRP A 97 1.70 11.70 3.42
C TRP A 97 2.09 12.66 4.54
N LYS A 98 1.27 13.69 4.81
CA LYS A 98 1.52 14.60 5.94
C LYS A 98 1.56 13.88 7.27
N ALA A 99 0.65 12.92 7.49
CA ALA A 99 0.65 12.12 8.70
C ALA A 99 1.87 11.18 8.74
N TRP A 100 2.28 10.61 7.60
CA TRP A 100 3.47 9.77 7.47
C TRP A 100 4.74 10.53 7.91
N GLU A 101 4.94 11.75 7.39
CA GLU A 101 6.05 12.62 7.77
C GLU A 101 5.97 13.05 9.24
N GLN A 102 4.78 13.44 9.73
CA GLN A 102 4.59 13.90 11.11
C GLN A 102 4.91 12.81 12.14
N TYR A 103 4.62 11.56 11.82
CA TYR A 103 4.86 10.42 12.70
C TYR A 103 6.27 9.82 12.53
N GLY A 104 7.07 10.33 11.59
CA GLY A 104 8.43 9.83 11.32
C GLY A 104 8.42 8.39 10.81
N MET A 105 7.43 8.03 9.98
CA MET A 105 7.22 6.64 9.58
C MET A 105 8.40 6.03 8.80
N ASP A 106 9.26 6.86 8.20
CA ASP A 106 10.50 6.43 7.54
C ASP A 106 11.52 5.80 8.52
N GLU A 107 11.39 6.04 9.83
CA GLU A 107 12.19 5.36 10.85
C GLU A 107 11.76 3.90 11.06
N PHE A 108 10.54 3.54 10.67
CA PHE A 108 9.91 2.23 10.87
C PHE A 108 9.84 1.42 9.58
N TYR A 109 9.56 2.08 8.46
CA TYR A 109 9.44 1.45 7.15
C TYR A 109 10.44 2.07 6.18
N PRO A 110 11.30 1.26 5.54
CA PRO A 110 12.34 1.78 4.65
C PRO A 110 11.78 2.42 3.37
N GLN A 111 10.58 2.02 2.94
CA GLN A 111 9.91 2.58 1.76
C GLN A 111 8.40 2.56 1.90
N LEU A 112 7.75 3.68 1.55
CA LEU A 112 6.32 3.74 1.28
C LEU A 112 6.07 3.38 -0.19
N LEU A 113 5.30 2.33 -0.44
CA LEU A 113 4.94 1.90 -1.78
C LEU A 113 3.70 2.65 -2.29
N GLY A 114 3.74 3.09 -3.55
CA GLY A 114 2.59 3.67 -4.23
C GLY A 114 1.71 2.60 -4.87
N GLY A 115 0.39 2.67 -4.66
CA GLY A 115 -0.56 1.99 -5.56
C GLY A 115 -0.51 2.59 -6.98
N ALA A 116 -1.23 2.00 -7.94
CA ALA A 116 -1.20 2.47 -9.34
C ALA A 116 -1.70 3.91 -9.58
N ASN A 117 -2.24 4.57 -8.53
CA ASN A 117 -2.68 5.96 -8.56
C ASN A 117 -1.63 6.96 -8.04
N ILE A 118 -0.56 6.46 -7.44
CA ILE A 118 0.41 7.26 -6.72
C ILE A 118 1.77 6.95 -7.34
N PRO A 119 2.28 7.84 -8.20
CA PRO A 119 3.68 7.75 -8.58
C PRO A 119 4.51 8.06 -7.34
N ASP A 120 5.18 7.04 -6.80
CA ASP A 120 6.37 7.30 -5.98
C ASP A 120 7.41 7.96 -6.89
N VAL A 121 7.99 9.07 -6.44
CA VAL A 121 9.10 9.73 -7.12
C VAL A 121 10.26 9.83 -6.13
N PRO A 122 11.09 8.79 -6.03
CA PRO A 122 12.43 8.95 -5.51
C PRO A 122 13.34 9.42 -6.66
N ILE A 123 13.89 10.63 -6.55
CA ILE A 123 15.17 10.98 -7.19
C ILE A 123 16.16 11.31 -6.08
#